data_AF-A0A5J4PMM1-F1
#
_entry.id   AF-A0A5J4PMM1-F1
#
_cell.length_a   1.000
_cell.length_b   1.000
_cell.length_c   1.000
_cell.angle_alpha   90.00
_cell.angle_beta   90.00
_cell.angle_gamma   90.00
#
_symmetry.space_group_name_H-M   'P 1'
#
loop_
_entity.id
_entity.type
_entity.pdbx_description
1 polymer ?
#
loop_
_entity_poly.entity_id
_entity_poly.type
_entity_poly.pdbx_seq_one_letter_code
_entity_poly.pdbx_strand_id
1 'polypeptide(L)' 'ILVKDYNKAKSTLDGIADPSAVANYLAAVLGARTNNISLLVGSLKKAIQQDSSLGKRATTDIEFDKYRTNSEFASIIK' A
#
# COMPACT_ATOMS: atom_id res chain seq x y z
N ILE A 1 14.96 17.80 -5.49
CA ILE A 1 14.22 16.56 -5.17
C ILE A 1 13.07 16.96 -4.27
N LEU A 2 11.83 16.86 -4.74
CA LEU A 2 10.64 17.21 -3.95
C LEU A 2 10.76 16.53 -2.58
N VAL A 3 10.69 17.32 -1.51
CA VAL A 3 10.69 16.79 -0.16
C VAL A 3 9.49 15.88 -0.05
N LYS A 4 9.83 14.58 -0.01
CA LYS A 4 8.98 13.43 0.21
C LYS A 4 8.23 13.62 1.53
N ASP A 5 7.09 14.31 1.50
CA ASP A 5 6.28 14.58 2.69
C ASP A 5 5.50 13.32 3.16
N TYR A 6 6.19 12.18 3.12
CA TYR A 6 5.72 10.88 3.59
C TYR A 6 5.36 10.91 5.07
N ASN A 7 6.00 11.80 5.84
CA ASN A 7 5.66 12.01 7.24
C ASN A 7 4.26 12.60 7.40
N LYS A 8 3.87 13.61 6.60
CA LYS A 8 2.49 14.12 6.61
C LYS A 8 1.49 13.09 6.12
N ALA A 9 1.80 12.37 5.03
CA ALA A 9 0.94 11.30 4.54
C ALA A 9 0.71 10.21 5.61
N LYS A 10 1.77 9.83 6.33
CA LYS A 10 1.68 8.89 7.45
C LYS A 10 0.80 9.45 8.56
N SER A 11 1.02 10.70 9.01
CA SER A 11 0.23 11.32 10.08
C SER A 11 -1.25 11.43 9.73
N THR A 12 -1.60 11.71 8.47
CA THR A 12 -2.99 11.73 8.01
C THR A 12 -3.61 10.34 8.04
N LEU A 13 -2.88 9.31 7.61
CA LEU A 13 -3.37 7.92 7.59
C LEU A 13 -3.48 7.31 9.00
N ASP A 14 -2.52 7.59 9.88
CA ASP A 14 -2.53 7.15 11.28
C ASP A 14 -3.71 7.75 12.06
N GLY A 15 -4.21 8.93 11.64
CA GLY A 15 -5.35 9.60 12.26
C GLY A 15 -6.72 8.99 11.91
N ILE A 16 -6.78 7.99 11.02
CA ILE A 16 -8.03 7.36 10.61
C ILE A 16 -8.32 6.16 11.52
N ALA A 17 -9.36 6.28 12.35
CA ALA A 17 -9.74 5.23 13.31
C ALA A 17 -10.23 3.93 12.63
N ASP A 18 -10.93 4.03 11.51
CA ASP A 18 -11.34 2.90 10.67
C ASP A 18 -10.96 3.18 9.19
N PRO A 19 -9.77 2.75 8.76
CA PRO A 19 -9.30 3.06 7.41
C PRO A 19 -10.15 2.35 6.36
N SER A 20 -10.68 3.13 5.42
CA SER A 20 -11.34 2.59 4.23
C SER A 20 -10.37 1.79 3.35
N ALA A 21 -10.91 1.03 2.40
CA ALA A 21 -10.10 0.27 1.43
C ALA A 21 -9.07 1.16 0.71
N VAL A 22 -9.49 2.37 0.33
CA VAL A 22 -8.64 3.36 -0.32
C VAL A 22 -7.56 3.90 0.63
N ALA A 23 -7.89 4.16 1.90
CA ALA A 23 -6.90 4.61 2.88
C ALA A 23 -5.81 3.55 3.12
N ASN A 24 -6.20 2.28 3.26
CA ASN A 24 -5.27 1.16 3.37
C ASN A 24 -4.42 1.00 2.10
N TYR A 25 -4.99 1.22 0.91
CA TYR A 25 -4.23 1.18 -0.35
C TYR A 25 -3.18 2.30 -0.42
N LEU A 26 -3.52 3.53 -0.01
CA LEU A 26 -2.58 4.64 0.07
C LEU A 26 -1.46 4.38 1.08
N ALA A 27 -1.77 3.74 2.22
CA ALA A 27 -0.76 3.29 3.16
C ALA A 27 0.18 2.23 2.56
N ALA A 28 -0.32 1.36 1.68
CA ALA A 28 0.50 0.40 0.97
C ALA A 28 1.48 1.09 0.00
N VAL A 29 0.98 2.07 -0.78
CA VAL A 29 1.81 2.91 -1.66
C VAL A 29 2.88 3.66 -0.86
N LEU A 30 2.53 4.18 0.32
CA LEU A 30 3.49 4.80 1.23
C LEU A 30 4.58 3.81 1.67
N GLY A 31 4.20 2.58 2.02
CA GLY A 31 5.14 1.48 2.30
C GLY A 31 6.10 1.25 1.12
N ALA A 32 5.58 1.21 -0.11
CA ALA A 32 6.39 1.03 -1.32
C ALA A 32 7.43 2.15 -1.49
N ARG A 33 6.97 3.41 -1.39
CA ARG A 33 7.79 4.61 -1.58
C ARG A 33 8.84 4.83 -0.49
N THR A 34 8.60 4.27 0.68
CA THR A 34 9.52 4.30 1.84
C THR A 34 10.34 3.02 1.98
N ASN A 35 10.19 2.07 1.06
CA ASN A 35 10.83 0.76 1.10
C ASN A 35 10.52 -0.05 2.38
N ASN A 36 9.35 0.17 2.97
CA ASN A 36 8.82 -0.56 4.11
C ASN A 36 7.86 -1.66 3.63
N ILE A 37 8.41 -2.86 3.42
CA ILE A 37 7.67 -4.01 2.89
C ILE A 37 6.56 -4.46 3.85
N SER A 38 6.82 -4.45 5.16
CA SER A 38 5.82 -4.83 6.16
C SER A 38 4.59 -3.92 6.13
N LEU A 39 4.80 -2.60 6.01
CA LEU A 39 3.70 -1.64 5.85
C LEU A 39 2.96 -1.85 4.53
N LEU A 40 3.69 -2.09 3.44
CA LEU A 40 3.13 -2.35 2.12
C LEU A 40 2.22 -3.57 2.11
N VAL A 41 2.73 -4.74 2.50
CA VAL A 41 2.00 -6.01 2.45
C VAL A 41 0.82 -5.99 3.43
N GLY A 42 1.06 -5.51 4.66
CA GLY A 42 0.03 -5.43 5.69
C GLY A 42 -1.14 -4.53 5.29
N SER A 43 -0.86 -3.36 4.74
CA SER A 43 -1.91 -2.41 4.34
C SER A 43 -2.63 -2.85 3.07
N LEU A 44 -1.90 -3.38 2.08
CA LEU A 44 -2.52 -3.86 0.84
C LEU A 44 -3.45 -5.05 1.09
N LYS A 45 -3.07 -5.98 1.99
CA LYS A 45 -3.94 -7.08 2.39
C LYS A 45 -5.26 -6.60 2.98
N LYS A 46 -5.23 -5.59 3.87
CA LYS A 46 -6.45 -4.97 4.42
C LYS A 46 -7.29 -4.30 3.34
N ALA A 47 -6.66 -3.57 2.44
CA ALA A 47 -7.35 -2.91 1.32
C ALA A 47 -8.11 -3.94 0.46
N ILE A 48 -7.47 -5.05 0.10
CA ILE A 48 -8.06 -6.12 -0.72
C ILE A 48 -9.20 -6.84 0.01
N GLN A 49 -9.08 -7.02 1.33
CA GLN A 49 -10.14 -7.60 2.15
C GLN A 49 -11.41 -6.73 2.18
N GLN A 50 -11.26 -5.40 2.12
CA GLN A 50 -12.37 -4.46 2.08
C GLN A 50 -12.90 -4.22 0.66
N ASP A 51 -12.02 -4.23 -0.35
CA ASP A 51 -12.36 -4.10 -1.76
C ASP A 51 -11.37 -4.92 -2.62
N SER A 52 -11.85 -6.06 -3.10
CA SER A 52 -11.04 -6.99 -3.89
C SER A 52 -10.60 -6.44 -5.25
N SER A 53 -11.26 -5.41 -5.77
CA SER A 53 -10.86 -4.76 -7.04
C SER A 53 -9.47 -4.11 -6.93
N LEU A 54 -9.05 -3.74 -5.72
CA LEU A 54 -7.75 -3.15 -5.44
C LEU A 54 -6.59 -4.13 -5.63
N GLY A 55 -6.84 -5.44 -5.54
CA GLY A 55 -5.85 -6.47 -5.86
C GLY A 55 -5.47 -6.42 -7.34
N LYS A 56 -6.48 -6.35 -8.21
CA LYS A 56 -6.27 -6.17 -9.67
C LYS A 56 -5.53 -4.87 -9.96
N ARG A 57 -5.93 -3.77 -9.33
CA ARG A 57 -5.25 -2.48 -9.47
C ARG A 57 -3.76 -2.57 -9.10
N ALA A 58 -3.45 -3.24 -7.99
CA ALA A 58 -2.07 -3.41 -7.51
C ALA A 58 -1.17 -4.19 -8.47
N THR A 59 -1.74 -5.06 -9.33
CA THR A 59 -0.95 -5.78 -10.34
C THR A 59 -0.36 -4.86 -11.41
N THR A 60 -1.03 -3.74 -11.72
CA THR A 60 -0.63 -2.79 -12.77
C THR A 60 -0.07 -1.47 -12.24
N ASP A 61 -0.14 -1.24 -10.92
CA ASP A 61 0.30 0.00 -10.30
C ASP A 61 1.84 0.12 -10.32
N ILE A 62 2.36 1.24 -10.84
CA ILE A 62 3.80 1.50 -10.97
C ILE A 62 4.48 1.65 -9.61
N GLU A 63 3.73 1.99 -8.56
CA GLU A 63 4.27 2.11 -7.20
C GLU A 63 4.71 0.74 -6.65
N PHE A 64 4.18 -0.34 -7.21
CA PHE A 64 4.49 -1.71 -6.78
C PHE A 64 5.37 -2.50 -7.75
N ASP A 65 5.82 -1.90 -8.86
CA ASP A 65 6.63 -2.56 -9.90
C ASP A 65 7.82 -3.33 -9.30
N LYS A 66 8.55 -2.68 -8.39
CA LYS A 66 9.72 -3.24 -7.69
C LYS A 66 9.38 -4.49 -6.85
N TYR A 67 8.15 -4.61 -6.38
CA TYR A 67 7.73 -5.64 -5.43
C TYR A 67 7.02 -6.83 -6.10
N ARG A 68 6.74 -6.79 -7.42
CA ARG A 68 6.03 -7.88 -8.11
C ARG A 68 6.73 -9.25 -8.01
N THR A 69 8.05 -9.27 -7.90
CA THR A 69 8.86 -10.50 -7.73
C THR A 69 9.09 -10.86 -6.25
N ASN A 70 8.71 -9.99 -5.31
CA ASN A 70 8.76 -10.28 -3.89
C ASN A 70 7.65 -11.30 -3.56
N SER A 71 8.03 -12.41 -2.91
CA SER A 71 7.11 -13.51 -2.63
C SER A 71 5.95 -13.13 -1.71
N GLU A 72 6.17 -12.25 -0.72
CA GLU A 72 5.13 -11.78 0.18
C GLU A 72 4.09 -10.94 -0.57
N PHE A 73 4.55 -10.01 -1.40
CA PHE A 73 3.66 -9.21 -2.25
C PHE A 73 2.92 -10.07 -3.27
N ALA A 74 3.62 -10.94 -3.98
CA ALA A 74 3.03 -11.84 -4.97
C ALA A 74 1.99 -12.79 -4.35
N SER A 75 2.09 -13.10 -3.06
CA SER A 75 1.12 -13.94 -2.36
C SER A 75 -0.23 -13.26 -2.10
N ILE A 76 -0.27 -11.92 -2.10
CA ILE A 76 -1.49 -11.15 -1.76
C ILE A 76 -2.22 -10.58 -2.99
N ILE A 77 -1.56 -10.48 -4.15
CA ILE A 77 -2.17 -9.96 -5.40
C ILE A 77 -2.63 -11.06 -6.37
N LYS A 78 -2.50 -12.34 -5.98
CA LYS A 78 -2.93 -13.50 -6.79
C LYS A 78 -4.42 -13.77 -6.66
#